data_AF-A0A2W4QWR5-F1
#
_entry.id   AF-A0A2W4QWR5-F1
#
_cell.length_a   1.000
_cell.length_b   1.000
_cell.length_c   1.000
_cell.angle_alpha   90.00
_cell.angle_beta   90.00
_cell.angle_gamma   90.00
#
_symmetry.space_group_name_H-M   'P 1'
#
loop_
_entity.id
_entity.type
_entity.pdbx_description
1 polymer ?
#
loop_
_entity_poly.entity_id
_entity_poly.type
_entity_poly.pdbx_seq_one_letter_code
_entity_poly.pdbx_strand_id
1 'polypeptide(L)'
;MNQRSKRLPFSVAELAAGVRRGDRAMLARAITLIESTRADDQELAQDLLQELLPSTGNAWRIGITGVPGVGKSTTIDQLGMNLIAKGHKVAVLAVDPTSSRTGGSILGDKTRMAR
;
A
#
# COMPACT_ATOMS: atom_id res chain seq x y z
N MET A 1 0.40 -2.86 -34.58
CA MET A 1 -0.67 -3.72 -34.03
C MET A 1 -1.12 -3.11 -32.70
N ASN A 2 -2.28 -2.46 -32.71
CA ASN A 2 -2.82 -1.60 -31.64
C ASN A 2 -2.98 -2.34 -30.30
N GLN A 3 -2.26 -1.92 -29.26
CA GLN A 3 -2.66 -2.18 -27.88
C GLN A 3 -3.19 -0.89 -27.28
N ARG A 4 -4.50 -0.90 -27.03
CA ARG A 4 -5.27 0.17 -26.38
C ARG A 4 -4.57 0.58 -25.09
N SER A 5 -4.00 1.77 -25.06
CA SER A 5 -3.66 2.48 -23.82
C SER A 5 -4.97 2.60 -23.03
N LYS A 6 -5.17 1.72 -22.05
CA LYS A 6 -6.24 1.85 -21.08
C LYS A 6 -5.84 3.05 -20.22
N ARG A 7 -6.26 4.25 -20.65
CA ARG A 7 -6.23 5.44 -19.78
C ARG A 7 -6.78 5.02 -18.43
N LEU A 8 -6.03 5.27 -17.36
CA LEU A 8 -6.57 5.13 -16.01
C LEU A 8 -7.90 5.88 -15.97
N PRO A 9 -8.95 5.29 -15.39
CA PRO A 9 -10.27 5.94 -15.33
C PRO A 9 -10.28 7.19 -14.44
N PHE A 10 -9.14 7.55 -13.83
CA PHE A 10 -8.95 8.67 -12.95
C PHE A 10 -7.69 9.43 -13.33
N SER A 11 -7.77 10.76 -13.28
CA SER A 11 -6.61 11.64 -13.30
C SER A 11 -5.77 11.49 -12.02
N VAL A 12 -4.52 11.97 -12.09
CA VAL A 12 -3.62 12.04 -10.92
C VAL A 12 -4.28 12.82 -9.78
N ALA A 13 -4.94 13.94 -10.09
CA ALA A 13 -5.63 14.76 -9.10
C ALA A 13 -6.79 14.01 -8.41
N GLU A 14 -7.59 13.24 -9.17
CA GLU A 14 -8.69 12.44 -8.61
C GLU A 14 -8.16 11.31 -7.71
N LEU A 15 -7.10 10.62 -8.13
CA LEU A 15 -6.43 9.61 -7.32
C LEU A 15 -5.88 10.22 -6.02
N ALA A 16 -5.16 11.34 -6.11
CA ALA A 16 -4.60 12.03 -4.95
C ALA A 16 -5.70 12.48 -3.98
N ALA A 17 -6.79 13.06 -4.49
CA ALA A 17 -7.91 13.48 -3.67
C ALA A 17 -8.59 12.28 -2.98
N GLY A 18 -8.74 11.16 -3.68
CA GLY A 18 -9.23 9.90 -3.10
C GLY A 18 -8.36 9.39 -1.96
N VAL A 19 -7.04 9.36 -2.18
CA VAL A 19 -6.05 8.96 -1.15
C VAL A 19 -6.12 9.87 0.07
N ARG A 20 -6.16 11.20 -0.11
CA ARG A 20 -6.25 12.17 1.00
C ARG A 20 -7.52 12.00 1.83
N ARG A 21 -8.65 11.63 1.19
CA ARG A 21 -9.92 11.34 1.89
C ARG A 21 -9.96 9.95 2.54
N GLY A 22 -8.93 9.13 2.35
CA GLY A 22 -8.87 7.77 2.90
C GLY A 22 -9.76 6.78 2.15
N ASP A 23 -10.08 7.03 0.89
CA ASP A 23 -10.79 6.07 0.04
C ASP A 23 -9.89 4.85 -0.23
N ARG A 24 -10.30 3.70 0.32
CA ARG A 24 -9.53 2.44 0.23
C ARG A 24 -9.38 1.95 -1.20
N ALA A 25 -10.37 2.17 -2.06
CA ALA A 25 -10.31 1.74 -3.46
C ALA A 25 -9.31 2.61 -4.22
N MET A 26 -9.34 3.93 -4.00
CA MET A 26 -8.38 4.86 -4.62
C MET A 26 -6.95 4.61 -4.12
N LEU A 27 -6.77 4.33 -2.83
CA LEU A 27 -5.47 3.95 -2.28
C LEU A 27 -4.93 2.66 -2.91
N ALA A 28 -5.77 1.61 -3.05
CA ALA A 28 -5.34 0.37 -3.70
C ALA A 28 -4.93 0.61 -5.15
N ARG A 29 -5.67 1.44 -5.91
CA ARG A 29 -5.32 1.81 -7.28
C ARG A 29 -4.02 2.60 -7.35
N ALA A 30 -3.80 3.54 -6.43
CA ALA A 30 -2.55 4.30 -6.33
C ALA A 30 -1.35 3.39 -6.06
N ILE A 31 -1.48 2.42 -5.14
CA ILE A 31 -0.43 1.42 -4.87
C ILE A 31 -0.15 0.60 -6.13
N THR A 32 -1.18 0.07 -6.81
CA THR A 32 -1.00 -0.67 -8.07
C THR A 32 -0.31 0.15 -9.15
N LEU A 33 -0.63 1.45 -9.27
CA LEU A 33 0.04 2.36 -10.21
C LEU A 33 1.52 2.50 -9.89
N ILE A 34 1.86 2.71 -8.61
CA ILE A 34 3.23 2.87 -8.14
C ILE A 34 4.05 1.57 -8.28
N GLU A 35 3.41 0.41 -8.12
CA GLU A 35 4.06 -0.91 -8.27
C GLU A 35 4.19 -1.35 -9.74
N SER A 36 3.57 -0.65 -10.68
CA SER A 36 3.61 -1.01 -12.10
C SER A 36 5.02 -0.85 -12.69
N THR A 37 5.41 -1.81 -13.52
CA THR A 37 6.70 -1.79 -14.24
C THR A 37 6.59 -1.16 -15.63
N ARG A 38 5.40 -0.72 -16.05
CA ARG A 38 5.19 -0.11 -17.37
C ARG A 38 5.68 1.33 -17.38
N ALA A 39 6.33 1.74 -18.47
CA ALA A 39 6.91 3.07 -18.60
C ALA A 39 5.86 4.20 -18.55
N ASP A 40 4.66 3.97 -19.11
CA ASP A 40 3.56 4.94 -19.08
C ASP A 40 2.98 5.13 -17.66
N ASP A 41 2.93 4.06 -16.87
CA ASP A 41 2.50 4.12 -15.48
C ASP A 41 3.54 4.79 -14.57
N GLN A 42 4.83 4.63 -14.87
CA GLN A 42 5.93 5.20 -14.06
C GLN A 42 5.92 6.73 -14.04
N GLU A 43 5.63 7.37 -15.17
CA GLU A 43 5.51 8.83 -15.25
C GLU A 43 4.34 9.32 -14.38
N LEU A 44 3.16 8.72 -14.54
CA LEU A 44 1.97 9.04 -13.73
C LEU A 44 2.16 8.74 -12.24
N ALA A 45 2.93 7.71 -11.89
CA ALA A 45 3.26 7.38 -10.51
C ALA A 45 4.14 8.45 -9.87
N GLN A 46 5.12 9.01 -10.60
CA GLN A 46 5.96 10.10 -10.11
C GLN A 46 5.13 11.36 -9.85
N ASP A 47 4.26 11.74 -10.78
CA ASP A 47 3.34 12.88 -10.61
C ASP A 47 2.44 12.70 -9.39
N LEU A 48 1.87 11.50 -9.22
CA LEU A 48 1.03 11.18 -8.07
C LEU A 48 1.79 11.26 -6.74
N LEU A 49 3.02 10.75 -6.69
CA LEU A 49 3.87 10.85 -5.51
C LEU A 49 4.18 12.31 -5.20
N GLN A 50 4.54 13.12 -6.20
CA GLN A 50 4.85 14.53 -6.01
C GLN A 50 3.65 15.31 -5.46
N GLU A 51 2.46 15.04 -5.98
CA GLU A 51 1.20 15.62 -5.50
C GLU A 51 0.92 15.23 -4.03
N LEU A 52 1.20 13.97 -3.65
CA LEU A 52 0.92 13.47 -2.30
C LEU A 52 2.00 13.81 -1.26
N LEU A 53 3.24 14.09 -1.67
CA LEU A 53 4.38 14.37 -0.78
C LEU A 53 4.07 15.34 0.36
N PRO A 54 3.38 16.49 0.14
CA PRO A 54 3.04 17.43 1.21
C PRO A 54 2.13 16.87 2.31
N SER A 55 1.42 15.76 2.06
CA SER A 55 0.56 15.09 3.06
C SER A 55 1.27 13.99 3.84
N THR A 56 2.52 13.68 3.50
CA THR A 56 3.28 12.59 4.11
C THR A 56 4.04 13.05 5.37
N GLY A 57 4.69 12.12 6.07
CA GLY A 57 5.53 12.43 7.24
C GLY A 57 4.80 12.46 8.60
N ASN A 58 3.48 12.60 8.59
CA ASN A 58 2.64 12.67 9.80
C ASN A 58 2.28 11.30 10.42
N ALA A 59 3.12 10.29 10.23
CA ALA A 59 2.86 8.92 10.69
C ALA A 59 4.09 8.30 11.36
N TRP A 60 3.85 7.53 12.42
CA TRP A 60 4.86 6.71 13.07
C TRP A 60 5.21 5.51 12.17
N ARG A 61 6.51 5.34 11.86
CA ARG A 61 7.03 4.26 11.02
C ARG A 61 7.86 3.32 11.88
N ILE A 62 7.34 2.13 12.15
CA ILE A 62 7.93 1.15 13.08
C ILE A 62 8.29 -0.11 12.30
N GLY A 63 9.58 -0.49 12.32
CA GLY A 63 10.04 -1.76 11.76
C GLY A 63 9.94 -2.88 12.79
N ILE A 64 9.35 -4.01 12.40
CA ILE A 64 9.24 -5.21 13.25
C ILE A 64 9.89 -6.38 12.53
N THR A 65 10.87 -7.01 13.18
CA THR A 65 11.61 -8.17 12.67
C THR A 65 11.62 -9.29 13.69
N GLY A 66 12.03 -10.49 13.26
CA GLY A 66 12.18 -11.64 14.12
C GLY A 66 12.13 -12.94 13.33
N VAL A 67 12.78 -13.98 13.88
CA VAL A 67 12.91 -15.30 13.27
C VAL A 67 11.54 -15.92 12.95
N PRO A 68 11.46 -16.87 11.98
CA PRO A 68 10.23 -17.62 11.73
C PRO A 68 9.72 -18.29 13.02
N GLY A 69 8.40 -18.24 13.26
CA GLY A 69 7.78 -18.85 14.43
C GLY A 69 7.82 -18.03 15.73
N VAL A 70 8.50 -16.89 15.79
CA VAL A 70 8.61 -16.04 17.02
C VAL A 70 7.28 -15.39 17.47
N GLY A 71 6.18 -15.64 16.77
CA GLY A 71 4.89 -14.99 17.06
C GLY A 71 4.76 -13.57 16.52
N LYS A 72 5.61 -13.16 15.57
CA LYS A 72 5.59 -11.80 14.98
C LYS A 72 4.22 -11.39 14.45
N SER A 73 3.51 -12.27 13.73
CA SER A 73 2.17 -11.97 13.22
C SER A 73 1.15 -11.76 14.35
N THR A 74 1.20 -12.59 15.40
CA THR A 74 0.35 -12.43 16.60
C THR A 74 0.63 -11.10 17.30
N THR A 75 1.90 -10.72 17.45
CA THR A 75 2.28 -9.44 18.06
C THR A 75 1.81 -8.25 17.22
N ILE A 76 1.98 -8.29 15.90
CA ILE A 76 1.52 -7.23 14.98
C ILE A 76 0.00 -7.09 15.05
N ASP A 77 -0.73 -8.21 15.07
CA ASP A 77 -2.18 -8.24 15.14
C ASP A 77 -2.70 -7.58 16.42
N GLN A 78 -2.20 -8.04 17.59
CA GLN A 78 -2.59 -7.50 18.88
C GLN A 78 -2.20 -6.03 19.04
N LEU A 79 -0.99 -5.64 18.61
CA LEU A 79 -0.56 -4.24 18.64
C LEU A 79 -1.46 -3.36 17.75
N GLY A 80 -1.76 -3.83 16.54
CA GLY A 80 -2.64 -3.14 15.59
C GLY A 80 -4.02 -2.91 16.17
N MET A 81 -4.64 -3.94 16.75
CA MET A 81 -5.95 -3.84 17.38
C MET A 81 -5.96 -2.88 18.57
N ASN A 82 -4.93 -2.92 19.42
CA ASN A 82 -4.79 -1.99 20.53
C ASN A 82 -4.67 -0.53 20.07
N LEU A 83 -4.00 -0.27 18.94
CA LEU A 83 -3.88 1.07 18.36
C LEU A 83 -5.19 1.53 17.70
N ILE A 84 -5.87 0.65 16.99
CA ILE A 84 -7.19 0.92 16.39
C ILE A 84 -8.21 1.25 17.48
N ALA A 85 -8.23 0.49 18.59
CA ALA A 85 -9.08 0.75 19.74
C ALA A 85 -8.84 2.13 20.38
N LYS A 86 -7.64 2.70 20.20
CA LYS A 86 -7.29 4.06 20.64
C LYS A 86 -7.57 5.14 19.58
N GLY A 87 -8.22 4.79 18.47
CA GLY A 87 -8.58 5.70 17.39
C GLY A 87 -7.48 5.93 16.35
N HIS A 88 -6.38 5.19 16.38
CA HIS A 88 -5.34 5.30 15.36
C HIS A 88 -5.70 4.55 14.08
N LYS A 89 -5.26 5.07 12.93
CA LYS A 89 -5.27 4.36 11.65
C LYS A 89 -3.97 3.59 11.50
N VAL A 90 -4.06 2.28 11.32
CA VAL A 90 -2.90 1.37 11.22
C VAL A 90 -2.80 0.80 9.81
N ALA A 91 -1.59 0.77 9.26
CA ALA A 91 -1.24 0.07 8.03
C ALA A 91 -0.08 -0.89 8.32
N VAL A 92 -0.13 -2.09 7.74
CA VAL A 92 0.93 -3.10 7.84
C VAL A 92 1.45 -3.37 6.44
N LEU A 93 2.75 -3.12 6.24
CA LEU A 93 3.45 -3.39 4.99
C LEU A 93 4.45 -4.52 5.23
N ALA A 94 4.29 -5.61 4.49
CA ALA A 94 5.22 -6.74 4.54
C ALA A 94 6.34 -6.54 3.52
N VAL A 95 7.59 -6.71 3.95
CA VAL A 95 8.76 -6.74 3.08
C VAL A 95 9.30 -8.16 3.10
N ASP A 96 9.16 -8.86 1.98
CA ASP A 96 9.71 -10.21 1.78
C ASP A 96 10.76 -10.18 0.67
N PRO A 97 12.07 -10.38 0.99
CA PRO A 97 13.13 -10.36 -0.02
C PRO A 97 13.01 -11.51 -1.04
N THR A 98 12.27 -12.58 -0.74
CA THR A 98 12.05 -13.69 -1.69
C THR A 98 11.06 -13.36 -2.81
N SER A 99 10.32 -12.24 -2.69
CA SER A 99 9.32 -11.79 -3.68
C SER A 99 9.90 -11.50 -5.08
N SER A 100 11.21 -11.24 -5.19
CA SER A 100 11.94 -11.09 -6.45
C SER A 100 11.88 -12.35 -7.35
N ARG A 101 11.62 -13.54 -6.78
CA ARG A 101 11.49 -14.80 -7.55
C ARG A 101 10.06 -15.13 -7.96
N THR A 102 9.04 -14.57 -7.31
CA THR A 102 7.64 -14.99 -7.47
C THR A 102 6.73 -13.94 -8.12
N GLY A 103 7.24 -12.72 -8.35
CA GLY A 103 6.47 -11.63 -8.96
C GLY A 103 5.49 -10.94 -8.01
N GLY A 104 5.65 -11.14 -6.68
CA GLY A 104 4.77 -10.58 -5.65
C GLY A 104 3.45 -11.37 -5.48
N SER A 105 2.68 -11.04 -4.44
CA SER A 105 1.38 -11.65 -4.17
C SER A 105 0.25 -10.69 -4.53
N ILE A 106 -0.60 -11.06 -5.50
CA ILE A 106 -1.78 -10.27 -5.91
C ILE A 106 -2.80 -10.13 -4.76
N LEU A 107 -2.88 -11.14 -3.88
CA LEU A 107 -3.87 -11.20 -2.80
C LEU A 107 -3.28 -10.85 -1.43
N GLY A 108 -1.95 -10.85 -1.29
CA GLY A 108 -1.26 -10.85 0.00
C GLY A 108 -1.57 -12.12 0.80
N ASP A 109 -0.72 -12.47 1.76
CA ASP A 109 -1.07 -13.49 2.74
C ASP A 109 -2.03 -12.87 3.78
N LYS A 110 -3.33 -12.90 3.47
CA LYS A 110 -4.40 -12.33 4.30
C LYS A 110 -5.03 -13.41 5.17
N THR A 111 -4.40 -13.73 6.28
CA THR A 111 -5.21 -14.11 7.45
C THR A 111 -5.91 -12.83 7.91
N ARG A 112 -7.23 -12.75 7.68
CA ARG A 112 -8.05 -11.61 8.14
C ARG A 112 -7.78 -11.41 9.63
N MET A 113 -7.39 -10.20 10.03
CA MET A 113 -7.35 -9.84 11.44
C MET A 113 -8.76 -10.09 12.01
N ALA A 114 -8.87 -11.10 12.87
CA ALA A 114 -10.16 -11.60 13.28
C ALA A 114 -10.70 -10.72 14.41
N ARG A 115 -11.62 -9.83 14.03
CA ARG A 115 -12.49 -8.96 14.86
C ARG A 115 -11.89 -7.62 15.26
#